data_AF-A0A968Z0V1-F1
#
_entry.id   AF-A0A968Z0V1-F1
#
_cell.length_a   1.000
_cell.length_b   1.000
_cell.length_c   1.000
_cell.angle_alpha   90.00
_cell.angle_beta   90.00
_cell.angle_gamma   90.00
#
_symmetry.space_group_name_H-M   'P 1'
#
loop_
_entity.id
_entity.type
_entity.pdbx_description
1 polymer ?
#
loop_
_entity_poly.entity_id
_entity_poly.type
_entity_poly.pdbx_seq_one_letter_code
_entity_poly.pdbx_strand_id
1 'polypeptide(L)'
;PEALAGAVPRRDNLESLVDYIENPTTYDGLEEISEIHPGLKSTDIYPKMRSLTEDDLVAIAGHILLQPKVIGDMWGGGKTRYSAPAVVEEVESI
;
A
#
# COMPACT_ATOMS: atom_id res chain seq x y z
N PRO A 1 -8.91 2.44 -0.05
CA PRO A 1 -8.70 1.84 -1.40
C PRO A 1 -9.29 0.43 -1.42
N GLU A 2 -10.10 0.09 -2.41
CA GLU A 2 -10.83 -1.19 -2.43
C GLU A 2 -9.89 -2.41 -2.41
N ALA A 3 -8.79 -2.35 -3.16
CA ALA A 3 -7.78 -3.41 -3.17
C ALA A 3 -7.18 -3.69 -1.79
N LEU A 4 -7.00 -2.67 -0.94
CA LEU A 4 -6.49 -2.85 0.42
C LEU A 4 -7.57 -3.37 1.38
N ALA A 5 -8.83 -3.02 1.12
CA ALA A 5 -9.97 -3.43 1.93
C ALA A 5 -10.38 -4.90 1.69
N GLY A 6 -10.05 -5.45 0.53
CA GLY A 6 -10.34 -6.84 0.17
C GLY A 6 -9.31 -7.86 0.67
N ALA A 7 -8.19 -7.41 1.24
CA ALA A 7 -7.18 -8.29 1.84
C ALA A 7 -7.67 -8.90 3.16
N VAL A 8 -7.10 -10.05 3.53
CA VAL A 8 -7.32 -10.71 4.82
C VAL A 8 -5.95 -10.90 5.49
N PRO A 9 -5.68 -10.27 6.65
CA PRO A 9 -6.48 -9.24 7.31
C PRO A 9 -6.59 -7.96 6.45
N ARG A 10 -7.61 -7.14 6.73
CA ARG A 10 -7.85 -5.89 5.98
C ARG A 10 -6.65 -4.96 6.12
N ARG A 11 -6.15 -4.41 5.01
CA ARG A 11 -4.97 -3.51 4.98
C ARG A 11 -5.34 -2.06 4.66
N ASP A 12 -6.60 -1.67 4.88
CA ASP A 12 -7.12 -0.33 4.56
C ASP A 12 -7.08 0.67 5.72
N ASN A 13 -6.36 0.33 6.79
CA ASN A 13 -6.17 1.15 7.97
C ASN A 13 -4.67 1.22 8.35
N LEU A 14 -4.34 2.17 9.22
CA LEU A 14 -2.95 2.45 9.59
C LEU A 14 -2.31 1.26 10.31
N GLU A 15 -2.94 0.76 11.37
CA GLU A 15 -2.42 -0.33 12.20
C GLU A 15 -2.14 -1.59 11.38
N SER A 16 -3.06 -1.96 10.49
CA SER A 16 -2.89 -3.14 9.64
C SER A 16 -1.83 -2.96 8.56
N LEU A 17 -1.50 -1.75 8.12
CA LEU A 17 -0.37 -1.52 7.22
C LEU A 17 0.96 -1.53 7.95
N VAL A 18 1.01 -0.98 9.17
CA VAL A 18 2.20 -1.08 10.03
C VAL A 18 2.49 -2.56 10.31
N ASP A 19 1.50 -3.33 10.75
CA ASP A 19 1.62 -4.79 10.95
C ASP A 19 2.10 -5.52 9.69
N TYR A 20 1.64 -5.10 8.50
CA TYR A 20 2.10 -5.69 7.23
C TYR A 20 3.59 -5.40 6.97
N ILE A 21 4.08 -4.22 7.32
CA ILE A 21 5.50 -3.86 7.15
C ILE A 21 6.34 -4.56 8.22
N GLU A 22 5.79 -4.87 9.39
CA GLU A 22 6.48 -5.66 10.41
C GLU A 22 6.58 -7.14 10.02
N ASN A 23 5.45 -7.76 9.66
CA ASN A 23 5.31 -9.17 9.31
C ASN A 23 4.41 -9.33 8.07
N PRO A 24 4.98 -9.23 6.85
CA PRO A 24 4.19 -9.31 5.63
C PRO A 24 3.62 -10.72 5.42
N THR A 25 2.35 -10.78 5.03
CA THR A 25 1.61 -12.02 4.74
C THR A 25 1.09 -12.01 3.31
N THR A 26 0.64 -13.16 2.80
CA THR A 26 -0.12 -13.22 1.56
C THR A 26 -1.44 -12.43 1.66
N TYR A 27 -2.07 -12.18 0.51
CA TYR A 27 -3.30 -11.40 0.42
C TYR A 27 -4.48 -12.04 1.16
N ASP A 28 -4.48 -13.37 1.29
CA ASP A 28 -5.42 -14.16 2.08
C ASP A 28 -4.96 -14.39 3.54
N GLY A 29 -3.74 -13.96 3.88
CA GLY A 29 -3.21 -13.97 5.25
C GLY A 29 -2.77 -15.35 5.74
N LEU A 30 -2.72 -16.35 4.87
CA LEU A 30 -2.41 -17.73 5.26
C LEU A 30 -0.91 -18.00 5.40
N GLU A 31 -0.10 -17.32 4.60
CA GLU A 31 1.35 -17.54 4.57
C GLU A 31 2.11 -16.27 4.88
N GLU A 32 3.14 -16.39 5.72
CA GLU A 32 4.10 -15.31 5.95
C GLU A 32 5.11 -15.25 4.81
N ILE A 33 5.38 -14.06 4.28
CA ILE A 33 6.24 -13.85 3.10
C ILE A 33 7.47 -13.00 3.41
N SER A 34 7.90 -12.96 4.67
CA SER A 34 9.05 -12.15 5.12
C SER A 34 10.35 -12.46 4.35
N GLU A 35 10.52 -13.69 3.85
CA GLU A 35 11.70 -14.09 3.09
C GLU A 35 11.78 -13.47 1.68
N ILE A 36 10.64 -13.06 1.13
CA ILE A 36 10.53 -12.55 -0.25
C ILE A 36 9.95 -11.13 -0.32
N HIS A 37 9.52 -10.57 0.80
CA HIS A 37 9.01 -9.22 0.92
C HIS A 37 9.77 -8.44 2.00
N PRO A 38 10.16 -7.17 1.75
CA PRO A 38 10.77 -6.32 2.77
C PRO A 38 9.85 -6.15 3.98
N GLY A 39 10.36 -6.48 5.16
CA GLY A 39 9.69 -6.23 6.44
C GLY A 39 10.69 -6.08 7.59
N LEU A 40 10.22 -5.67 8.78
CA LEU A 40 11.09 -5.59 9.96
C LEU A 40 11.60 -6.97 10.41
N LYS A 41 10.78 -8.01 10.23
CA LYS A 41 11.16 -9.41 10.53
C LYS A 41 12.31 -9.92 9.66
N SER A 42 12.49 -9.37 8.46
CA SER A 42 13.50 -9.77 7.46
C SER A 42 14.58 -8.71 7.23
N THR A 43 14.90 -7.94 8.27
CA THR A 43 15.96 -6.90 8.25
C THR A 43 17.35 -7.45 7.98
N ASP A 44 17.59 -8.74 8.19
CA ASP A 44 18.81 -9.44 7.85
C ASP A 44 19.05 -9.44 6.32
N ILE A 45 18.04 -9.80 5.52
CA ILE A 45 18.09 -9.86 4.05
C ILE A 45 17.68 -8.55 3.36
N TYR A 46 16.95 -7.66 4.05
CA TYR A 46 16.58 -6.33 3.58
C TYR A 46 17.22 -5.23 4.43
N PRO A 47 18.50 -4.86 4.19
CA PRO A 47 19.22 -3.90 5.03
C PRO A 47 18.58 -2.52 5.14
N LYS A 48 17.79 -2.10 4.13
CA LYS A 48 17.09 -0.81 4.13
C LYS A 48 15.98 -0.73 5.20
N MET A 49 15.50 -1.86 5.70
CA MET A 49 14.48 -1.89 6.75
C MET A 49 15.08 -1.65 8.14
N ARG A 50 16.40 -1.82 8.32
CA ARG A 50 17.08 -1.73 9.64
C ARG A 50 17.03 -0.35 10.28
N SER A 51 16.96 0.69 9.46
CA SER A 51 16.98 2.08 9.92
C SER A 51 15.58 2.66 10.10
N LEU A 52 14.52 1.91 9.78
CA LEU A 52 13.16 2.39 9.89
C LEU A 52 12.72 2.38 11.35
N THR A 53 12.19 3.51 11.80
CA THR A 53 11.58 3.68 13.11
C THR A 53 10.06 3.49 13.01
N GLU A 54 9.39 3.35 14.15
CA GLU A 54 7.92 3.27 14.21
C GLU A 54 7.25 4.47 13.52
N ASP A 55 7.79 5.67 13.72
CA ASP A 55 7.29 6.89 13.08
C ASP A 55 7.42 6.82 11.54
N ASP A 56 8.50 6.19 11.04
CA ASP A 56 8.68 5.97 9.60
C ASP A 56 7.65 4.97 9.05
N LEU A 57 7.33 3.92 9.80
CA LEU A 57 6.30 2.95 9.41
C LEU A 57 4.93 3.62 9.30
N VAL A 58 4.57 4.42 10.30
CA VAL A 58 3.34 5.21 10.32
C VAL A 58 3.31 6.20 9.15
N ALA A 59 4.43 6.87 8.85
CA ALA A 59 4.52 7.79 7.72
C ALA A 59 4.35 7.08 6.36
N ILE A 60 4.96 5.91 6.17
CA ILE A 60 4.82 5.09 4.97
C ILE A 60 3.37 4.63 4.80
N ALA A 61 2.77 4.06 5.86
CA ALA A 61 1.39 3.61 5.85
C ALA A 61 0.41 4.76 5.57
N GLY A 62 0.63 5.92 6.21
CA GLY A 62 -0.13 7.14 5.97
C GLY A 62 -0.05 7.61 4.52
N HIS A 63 1.14 7.58 3.92
CA HIS A 63 1.33 7.91 2.51
C HIS A 63 0.53 6.99 1.59
N ILE A 64 0.60 5.66 1.81
CA ILE A 64 -0.14 4.66 1.02
C ILE A 64 -1.66 4.90 1.07
N LEU A 65 -2.19 5.29 2.24
CA LEU A 65 -3.62 5.55 2.42
C LEU A 65 -4.06 6.91 1.84
N LEU A 66 -3.18 7.91 1.88
CA LEU A 66 -3.47 9.28 1.44
C LEU A 66 -3.36 9.43 -0.09
N GLN A 67 -2.34 8.85 -0.72
CA GLN A 67 -2.10 9.00 -2.16
C GLN A 67 -3.32 8.73 -3.05
N PRO A 68 -4.08 7.62 -2.90
CA PRO A 68 -5.27 7.38 -3.71
C PRO A 68 -6.35 8.47 -3.56
N LYS A 69 -6.38 9.23 -2.46
CA LYS A 69 -7.29 10.36 -2.27
C LYS A 69 -6.80 11.64 -2.98
N VAL A 70 -5.49 11.77 -3.20
CA VAL A 70 -4.87 12.94 -3.84
C VAL A 70 -4.83 12.80 -5.35
N ILE A 71 -4.39 11.65 -5.85
CA ILE A 71 -4.19 11.42 -7.29
C ILE A 71 -5.26 10.51 -7.93
N GLY A 72 -6.25 10.08 -7.15
CA GLY A 72 -7.33 9.21 -7.62
C GLY A 72 -6.80 7.91 -8.20
N ASP A 73 -7.44 7.43 -9.26
CA ASP A 73 -7.04 6.16 -9.90
C ASP A 73 -5.76 6.24 -10.75
N MET A 74 -5.02 7.36 -10.71
CA MET A 74 -3.60 7.33 -11.08
C MET A 74 -2.80 6.46 -10.08
N TRP A 75 -3.25 6.38 -8.82
CA TRP A 75 -2.66 5.48 -7.82
C TRP A 75 -3.08 4.03 -8.11
N GLY A 76 -2.11 3.17 -8.43
CA GLY A 76 -2.36 1.77 -8.77
C GLY A 76 -2.85 1.53 -10.21
N GLY A 77 -3.14 2.59 -10.97
CA GLY A 77 -3.57 2.47 -12.38
C GLY A 77 -2.45 2.20 -13.38
N GLY A 78 -1.19 2.41 -12.99
CA GLY A 78 -0.02 2.13 -13.82
C GLY A 78 0.05 2.97 -15.10
N LYS A 79 0.69 2.42 -16.16
CA LYS A 79 1.00 3.16 -17.39
C LYS A 79 -0.23 3.73 -18.11
N THR A 80 -1.37 3.04 -18.03
CA THR A 80 -2.59 3.44 -18.74
C THR A 80 -3.11 4.78 -18.25
N ARG A 81 -2.92 5.11 -16.97
CA ARG A 81 -3.38 6.36 -16.36
C ARG A 81 -2.42 7.52 -16.49
N TYR A 82 -1.14 7.25 -16.77
CA TYR A 82 -0.13 8.27 -17.09
C TYR A 82 -0.13 8.66 -18.57
N SER A 83 -0.48 7.73 -19.46
CA SER A 83 -0.42 7.95 -20.92
C SER A 83 -1.77 8.18 -21.57
N ALA A 84 -2.88 7.95 -20.86
CA ALA A 84 -4.20 8.35 -21.34
C ALA A 84 -4.38 9.87 -21.12
N PRO A 85 -4.92 10.61 -22.11
CA PRO A 85 -5.40 11.95 -21.85
C PRO A 85 -6.39 11.89 -20.68
N ALA A 86 -6.37 12.90 -19.81
CA ALA A 86 -7.33 13.00 -18.72
C ALA A 86 -8.73 12.84 -19.32
N VAL A 87 -9.39 11.73 -19.01
CA VAL A 87 -10.82 11.59 -19.28
C VAL A 87 -11.44 12.56 -18.31
N VAL A 88 -11.69 13.78 -18.79
CA VAL A 88 -12.69 14.65 -18.17
C VAL A 88 -13.99 13.86 -18.27
N GLU A 89 -14.41 13.27 -17.16
CA GLU A 89 -15.81 12.87 -17.04
C GLU A 89 -16.61 14.14 -17.22
N GLU A 90 -17.18 14.31 -18.41
CA GLU A 90 -18.24 15.30 -18.59
C GLU A 90 -19.33 14.93 -17.59
N VAL A 91 -19.59 15.89 -16.72
CA VAL A 91 -20.67 15.85 -15.75
C VAL A 91 -21.96 15.73 -16.55
N GLU A 92 -22.45 14.51 -16.78
CA GLU A 92 -23.82 14.29 -17.25
C GLU A 92 -24.76 14.72 -16.13
N SER A 93 -25.07 16.02 -16.12
CA SER A 93 -26.15 16.62 -15.37
C SER A 93 -26.97 17.49 -16.31
N ILE A 94 -27.89 16.85 -17.03
CA ILE A 94 -29.15 17.41 -17.50
C ILE A 94 -30.25 16.43 -17.09
#